data_AF-A0A8I1IVU5-F1
#
_entry.id   AF-A0A8I1IVU5-F1
#
_cell.length_a   1.000
_cell.length_b   1.000
_cell.length_c   1.000
_cell.angle_alpha   90.00
_cell.angle_beta   90.00
_cell.angle_gamma   90.00
#
_symmetry.space_group_name_H-M   'P 1'
#
loop_
_entity.id
_entity.type
_entity.pdbx_description
1 polymer ?
#
loop_
_entity_poly.entity_id
_entity_poly.type
_entity_poly.pdbx_seq_one_letter_code
_entity_poly.pdbx_strand_id
1 'polypeptide(L)' 'MKDNGISDKIKGNVNKAKGEIKDQIGNATDNKSLQAEGKLDKAKGHLQETAGKLKDGK' A
#
# COMPACT_ATOMS: atom_id res chain seq x y z
N MET A 1 20.48 9.71 -12.74
CA MET A 1 19.99 9.58 -11.35
C MET A 1 18.63 10.27 -11.25
N LYS A 2 17.64 9.53 -10.71
CA LYS A 2 16.32 9.96 -10.21
C LYS A 2 15.13 9.73 -11.15
N ASP A 3 14.90 8.45 -11.43
CA ASP A 3 13.62 7.81 -11.73
C ASP A 3 12.62 7.98 -10.56
N ASN A 4 12.18 9.20 -10.27
CA ASN A 4 11.27 9.46 -9.14
C ASN A 4 9.79 9.25 -9.47
N GLY A 5 9.37 9.28 -10.75
CA GLY A 5 7.96 9.07 -11.12
C GLY A 5 7.56 7.60 -11.22
N ILE A 6 8.42 6.77 -11.81
CA ILE A 6 8.16 5.33 -12.00
C ILE A 6 8.32 4.59 -10.68
N SER A 7 9.35 4.93 -9.89
CA SER A 7 9.59 4.32 -8.58
C SER A 7 8.47 4.56 -7.58
N ASP A 8 7.85 5.75 -7.56
CA ASP A 8 6.75 6.06 -6.64
C ASP A 8 5.45 5.34 -7.04
N LYS A 9 5.16 5.30 -8.34
CA LYS A 9 3.99 4.58 -8.88
C LYS A 9 4.13 3.07 -8.70
N ILE A 10 5.34 2.53 -8.90
CA ILE A 10 5.65 1.13 -8.62
C ILE A 10 5.60 0.85 -7.12
N LYS A 11 6.15 1.70 -6.25
CA LYS A 11 6.05 1.52 -4.79
C LYS A 11 4.61 1.54 -4.30
N GLY A 12 3.78 2.44 -4.83
CA GLY A 12 2.34 2.49 -4.53
C GLY A 12 1.64 1.18 -4.90
N ASN A 13 1.88 0.68 -6.11
CA ASN A 13 1.31 -0.60 -6.57
C ASN A 13 1.86 -1.81 -5.79
N VAL A 14 3.16 -1.83 -5.48
CA VAL A 14 3.81 -2.91 -4.72
C VAL A 14 3.29 -2.97 -3.29
N ASN A 15 3.08 -1.82 -2.62
CA ASN A 15 2.49 -1.79 -1.28
C ASN A 15 1.02 -2.23 -1.29
N LYS A 16 0.24 -1.83 -2.32
CA LYS A 16 -1.14 -2.31 -2.51
C LYS A 16 -1.18 -3.84 -2.65
N ALA A 17 -0.33 -4.38 -3.53
CA ALA A 17 -0.21 -5.81 -3.74
C ALA A 17 0.26 -6.56 -2.49
N LYS A 18 1.28 -6.06 -1.77
CA LYS A 18 1.71 -6.63 -0.48
C LYS A 18 0.59 -6.62 0.55
N GLY A 19 -0.18 -5.54 0.64
CA GLY A 19 -1.31 -5.43 1.54
C GLY A 19 -2.40 -6.45 1.23
N GLU A 20 -2.73 -6.65 -0.05
CA GLU A 20 -3.66 -7.71 -0.48
C GLU A 20 -3.15 -9.11 -0.19
N ILE A 21 -1.86 -9.36 -0.42
CA ILE A 21 -1.24 -10.66 -0.15
C ILE A 21 -1.24 -10.95 1.36
N LYS A 22 -0.86 -9.99 2.22
CA LYS A 22 -0.92 -10.16 3.69
C LYS A 22 -2.34 -10.38 4.19
N ASP A 23 -3.32 -9.69 3.60
CA ASP A 23 -4.74 -9.82 3.94
C ASP A 23 -5.25 -11.21 3.56
N GLN A 24 -4.97 -11.71 2.35
CA GLN A 24 -5.35 -13.06 1.92
C GLN A 24 -4.64 -14.15 2.73
N ILE A 25 -3.32 -14.05 2.92
CA ILE A 25 -2.56 -15.04 3.69
C ILE A 25 -3.00 -15.03 5.16
N GLY A 26 -3.22 -13.85 5.74
CA GLY A 26 -3.74 -13.69 7.09
C GLY A 26 -5.11 -14.33 7.25
N ASN A 27 -6.00 -14.16 6.28
CA ASN A 27 -7.33 -14.78 6.28
C ASN A 27 -7.25 -16.31 6.10
N ALA A 28 -6.36 -16.80 5.24
CA ALA A 28 -6.16 -18.22 4.97
C ALA A 28 -5.47 -18.97 6.12
N THR A 29 -4.64 -18.29 6.90
CA THR A 29 -3.88 -18.86 8.03
C THR A 29 -4.54 -18.59 9.39
N ASP A 30 -5.73 -17.95 9.40
CA ASP A 30 -6.40 -17.48 10.62
C ASP A 30 -5.52 -16.57 11.50
N ASN A 31 -4.59 -15.84 10.86
CA ASN A 31 -3.63 -14.99 11.53
C ASN A 31 -4.14 -13.54 11.56
N LYS A 32 -4.83 -13.20 12.65
CA LYS A 32 -5.39 -11.86 12.89
C LYS A 32 -4.35 -10.73 12.83
N SER A 33 -3.10 -10.98 13.21
CA SER A 33 -2.03 -9.96 13.09
C SER A 33 -1.73 -9.64 11.64
N LEU A 34 -1.57 -10.64 10.78
CA LEU A 34 -1.31 -10.43 9.35
C LEU A 34 -2.47 -9.72 8.66
N GLN A 35 -3.71 -10.06 9.00
CA GLN A 35 -4.90 -9.43 8.45
C GLN A 35 -5.04 -7.97 8.96
N ALA A 36 -4.65 -7.68 10.20
CA ALA A 36 -4.63 -6.33 10.74
C ALA A 36 -3.53 -5.46 10.10
N GLU A 37 -2.33 -6.00 9.93
CA GLU A 37 -1.23 -5.34 9.22
C GLU A 37 -1.62 -5.03 7.77
N GLY A 38 -2.19 -6.00 7.04
CA GLY A 38 -2.63 -5.80 5.65
C GLY A 38 -3.67 -4.69 5.50
N LYS A 39 -4.64 -4.62 6.41
CA LYS A 39 -5.64 -3.53 6.45
C LYS A 39 -5.02 -2.18 6.77
N LEU A 40 -4.09 -2.12 7.72
CA LEU A 40 -3.37 -0.89 8.07
C LEU A 40 -2.50 -0.38 6.92
N ASP A 41 -1.79 -1.27 6.22
CA ASP A 41 -0.97 -0.93 5.06
C ASP A 41 -1.82 -0.39 3.91
N LYS A 42 -2.97 -1.03 3.61
CA LYS A 42 -3.94 -0.54 2.61
C LYS A 42 -4.44 0.87 2.97
N ALA A 43 -4.81 1.10 4.23
CA ALA A 43 -5.30 2.40 4.69
C ALA A 43 -4.22 3.49 4.59
N LYS A 44 -2.99 3.21 5.03
CA LYS A 44 -1.85 4.12 4.86
C LYS A 44 -1.57 4.42 3.40
N GLY A 45 -1.56 3.41 2.54
CA GLY A 45 -1.38 3.57 1.10
C GLY A 45 -2.43 4.49 0.48
N HIS A 46 -3.69 4.33 0.87
CA HIS A 46 -4.79 5.18 0.38
C HIS A 46 -4.67 6.64 0.84
N LEU A 47 -4.30 6.85 2.10
CA LEU A 47 -4.02 8.18 2.64
C LEU A 47 -2.83 8.85 1.94
N GLN A 48 -1.77 8.08 1.71
CA GLN A 48 -0.57 8.59 1.05
C GLN A 48 -0.80 8.88 -0.44
N GLU A 49 -1.60 8.05 -1.13
CA GLU A 49 -2.04 8.30 -2.51
C GLU A 49 -2.89 9.57 -2.60
N THR A 50 -3.82 9.76 -1.67
CA THR A 50 -4.68 10.95 -1.61
C THR A 50 -3.87 12.20 -1.30
N ALA A 51 -2.99 12.15 -0.30
CA ALA A 51 -2.10 13.25 0.05
C ALA A 51 -1.10 13.55 -1.07
N GLY A 52 -0.61 12.53 -1.78
CA GLY A 52 0.25 12.65 -2.95
C GLY A 52 -0.46 13.36 -4.09
N LYS A 53 -1.67 12.92 -4.46
CA LYS A 53 -2.52 13.57 -5.49
C LYS A 53 -2.80 15.04 -5.16
N LEU A 54 -3.07 15.35 -3.89
CA LEU A 54 -3.28 16.74 -3.43
C LEU A 54 -2.00 17.59 -3.52
N LYS A 55 -0.83 16.99 -3.31
CA LYS A 55 0.47 17.68 -3.43
C LYS A 55 0.92 17.85 -4.88
N ASP A 56 0.58 16.90 -5.75
CA ASP A 56 0.95 16.88 -7.18
C ASP A 56 0.10 17.85 -8.02
N GLY A 57 -1.08 18.23 -7.52
CA GLY A 57 -1.97 19.20 -8.16
C GLY A 57 -1.61 20.69 -7.95
N LYS A 58 -0.35 21.02 -7.65
CA LYS A 58 0.10 22.40 -7.40
C LYS A 58 1.33 22.77 -8.23
#